data_AF-A0A9P6WDR6-F1
#
_entry.id   AF-A0A9P6WDR6-F1
#
_cell.length_a   1.000
_cell.length_b   1.000
_cell.length_c   1.000
_cell.angle_alpha   90.00
_cell.angle_beta   90.00
_cell.angle_gamma   90.00
#
_symmetry.space_group_name_H-M   'P 1'
#
loop_
_entity.id
_entity.type
_entity.pdbx_description
1 polymer ?
#
loop_
_entity_poly.entity_id
_entity_poly.type
_entity_poly.pdbx_seq_one_letter_code
_entity_poly.pdbx_strand_id
1 'polypeptide(L)'
;MTVLTSVNVLYFRVAYLFTLAFFCFKNVNSILENSYFLVFTQAMALPQLTMSQYSAQLGLIGMLFGMLAFTDLIPLLEDNRTYFYSIVPIRLLGYFIVATLSYTWRSNYYLHNNVIFIYSFSEIWINFVIYNSLREEKEVRYRTEEKRRYNDETIEEIDALTTGTNATLEYEETITTETISQVAPEEVTSDEKAKPAIKHIKKGKKKNNTKNKN
;
A
#
# COMPACT_ATOMS: atom_id res chain seq x y z
N MET A 1 -7.61 2.45 8.15
CA MET A 1 -8.62 3.02 7.24
C MET A 1 -7.94 3.18 5.88
N THR A 2 -8.02 2.14 5.06
CA THR A 2 -7.21 1.95 3.85
C THR A 2 -8.07 2.22 2.62
N VAL A 3 -8.45 3.48 2.41
CA VAL A 3 -9.29 3.85 1.25
C VAL A 3 -8.43 4.04 0.00
N LEU A 4 -7.18 4.50 0.18
CA LEU A 4 -6.16 4.60 -0.86
C LEU A 4 -5.19 3.42 -0.76
N THR A 5 -5.62 2.25 -1.25
CA THR A 5 -4.69 1.18 -1.62
C THR A 5 -4.30 1.37 -3.08
N SER A 6 -3.04 1.07 -3.41
CA SER A 6 -2.50 1.16 -4.78
C SER A 6 -3.34 0.41 -5.80
N VAL A 7 -3.94 -0.72 -5.41
CA VAL A 7 -4.87 -1.52 -6.23
C VAL A 7 -6.08 -0.71 -6.65
N ASN A 8 -6.70 0.01 -5.72
CA ASN A 8 -7.94 0.75 -5.99
C ASN A 8 -7.66 1.90 -6.96
N VAL A 9 -6.52 2.57 -6.82
CA VAL A 9 -6.12 3.65 -7.73
C VAL A 9 -5.75 3.09 -9.11
N LEU A 10 -5.12 1.92 -9.17
CA LEU A 10 -4.85 1.24 -10.44
C LEU A 10 -6.14 0.79 -11.15
N TYR A 11 -7.11 0.21 -10.42
CA TYR A 11 -8.44 -0.08 -10.98
C TYR A 11 -9.17 1.17 -11.45
N PHE A 12 -9.08 2.27 -10.69
CA PHE A 12 -9.65 3.55 -11.10
C PHE A 12 -9.04 4.03 -12.43
N ARG A 13 -7.72 3.90 -12.61
CA ARG A 13 -7.06 4.25 -13.88
C ARG A 13 -7.51 3.35 -15.04
N VAL A 14 -7.60 2.05 -14.83
CA VAL A 14 -8.09 1.12 -15.86
C VAL A 14 -9.55 1.45 -16.24
N ALA A 15 -10.40 1.72 -15.25
CA ALA A 15 -11.77 2.16 -15.48
C ALA A 15 -11.83 3.49 -16.24
N TYR A 16 -10.98 4.46 -15.90
CA TYR A 16 -10.84 5.72 -16.61
C TYR A 16 -10.49 5.50 -18.10
N LEU A 17 -9.51 4.67 -18.41
CA LEU A 17 -9.15 4.34 -19.80
C LEU A 17 -10.29 3.66 -20.57
N PHE A 18 -11.03 2.74 -19.92
CA PHE A 18 -12.21 2.13 -20.52
C PHE A 18 -13.33 3.15 -20.76
N THR A 19 -13.55 4.10 -19.85
CA THR A 19 -14.54 5.16 -20.07
C THR A 19 -14.15 6.06 -21.23
N LEU A 20 -12.86 6.43 -21.37
CA LEU A 20 -12.38 7.18 -22.52
C LEU A 20 -12.59 6.43 -23.83
N ALA A 21 -12.22 5.14 -23.87
CA ALA A 21 -12.46 4.30 -25.04
C ALA A 21 -13.96 4.26 -25.42
N PHE A 22 -14.84 4.11 -24.42
CA PHE A 22 -16.29 4.12 -24.63
C PHE A 22 -16.80 5.45 -25.19
N PHE A 23 -16.34 6.59 -24.66
CA PHE A 23 -16.72 7.90 -25.16
C PHE A 23 -16.18 8.18 -26.57
N CYS A 24 -14.99 7.68 -26.91
CA CYS A 24 -14.47 7.73 -28.28
C CYS A 24 -15.37 6.98 -29.27
N PHE A 25 -16.00 5.87 -28.88
CA PHE A 25 -16.93 5.15 -29.77
C PHE A 25 -18.32 5.77 -29.84
N LYS A 26 -18.81 6.32 -28.71
CA LYS A 26 -20.19 6.81 -28.65
C LYS A 26 -20.33 8.24 -29.14
N ASN A 27 -19.60 9.17 -28.54
CA ASN A 27 -19.68 10.61 -28.83
C ASN A 27 -18.52 11.34 -28.15
N VAL A 28 -17.50 11.71 -28.93
CA VAL A 28 -16.33 12.44 -28.40
C VAL A 28 -16.70 13.88 -28.00
N ASN A 29 -17.67 14.50 -28.67
CA ASN A 29 -18.07 15.88 -28.40
C ASN A 29 -18.56 16.08 -26.95
N SER A 30 -19.10 15.03 -26.33
CA SER A 30 -19.50 15.09 -24.92
C SER A 30 -18.33 15.37 -23.97
N ILE A 31 -17.10 15.05 -24.36
CA ILE A 31 -15.88 15.36 -23.60
C ILE A 31 -15.36 16.74 -24.00
N LEU A 32 -15.29 17.06 -25.30
CA LEU A 32 -14.70 18.33 -25.77
C LEU A 32 -15.54 19.57 -25.45
N GLU A 33 -16.87 19.44 -25.42
CA GLU A 33 -17.79 20.55 -25.13
C GLU A 33 -18.03 20.74 -23.63
N ASN A 34 -17.37 19.95 -22.77
CA ASN A 34 -17.50 20.09 -21.34
C ASN A 34 -16.93 21.43 -20.86
N SER A 35 -17.67 22.16 -20.03
CA SER A 35 -17.27 23.49 -19.55
C SER A 35 -15.90 23.48 -18.84
N TYR A 36 -15.56 22.42 -18.12
CA TYR A 36 -14.25 22.30 -17.47
C TYR A 36 -13.10 22.21 -18.51
N PHE A 37 -13.32 21.47 -19.59
CA PHE A 37 -12.34 21.31 -20.68
C PHE A 37 -12.17 22.62 -21.46
N LEU A 38 -13.26 23.36 -21.68
CA LEU A 38 -13.22 24.66 -22.35
C LEU A 38 -12.47 25.71 -21.52
N VAL A 39 -12.79 25.84 -20.23
CA VAL A 39 -12.10 26.79 -19.34
C VAL A 39 -10.60 26.45 -19.24
N PHE A 40 -10.25 25.17 -19.13
CA PHE A 40 -8.86 24.76 -19.09
C PHE A 40 -8.10 25.02 -20.40
N THR A 41 -8.74 24.78 -21.54
CA THR A 41 -8.19 25.09 -22.87
C THR A 41 -7.93 26.58 -23.03
N GLN A 42 -8.89 27.41 -22.60
CA GLN A 42 -8.77 28.88 -22.64
C GLN A 42 -7.66 29.38 -21.71
N ALA A 43 -7.56 28.83 -20.49
CA ALA A 43 -6.51 29.19 -19.55
C ALA A 43 -5.10 28.87 -20.06
N MET A 44 -4.95 27.78 -20.83
CA MET A 44 -3.68 27.37 -21.44
C MET A 44 -3.44 27.97 -22.83
N ALA A 45 -4.37 28.79 -23.35
CA ALA A 45 -4.32 29.39 -24.68
C ALA A 45 -4.04 28.38 -25.82
N LEU A 46 -4.56 27.16 -25.70
CA LEU A 46 -4.37 26.09 -26.68
C LEU A 46 -5.46 26.12 -27.76
N PRO A 47 -5.13 25.76 -29.02
CA PRO A 47 -6.13 25.66 -30.07
C PRO A 47 -7.12 24.55 -29.74
N GLN A 48 -8.42 24.89 -29.77
CA GLN A 48 -9.49 23.95 -29.56
C GLN A 48 -9.65 23.06 -30.78
N LEU A 49 -9.49 21.75 -30.59
CA LEU A 49 -9.80 20.79 -31.65
C LEU A 49 -11.30 20.58 -31.72
N THR A 50 -11.86 20.68 -32.91
CA THR A 50 -13.24 20.27 -33.20
C THR A 50 -13.16 19.14 -34.21
N MET A 51 -13.52 17.92 -33.81
CA MET A 51 -13.56 16.78 -34.72
C MET A 51 -15.00 16.37 -35.04
N SER A 52 -15.20 15.82 -36.24
CA SER A 52 -16.46 15.18 -36.61
C SER A 52 -16.65 13.89 -35.80
N GLN A 53 -17.88 13.64 -35.36
CA GLN A 53 -18.25 12.49 -34.53
C GLN A 53 -17.98 11.13 -35.22
N TYR A 54 -17.93 11.11 -36.56
CA TYR A 54 -17.76 9.90 -37.37
C TYR A 54 -16.42 9.89 -38.12
N SER A 55 -15.32 10.13 -37.41
CA SER A 55 -13.96 9.98 -37.98
C SER A 55 -13.40 8.59 -37.70
N ALA A 56 -12.87 7.93 -38.74
CA ALA A 56 -12.18 6.63 -38.60
C ALA A 56 -10.98 6.69 -37.63
N GLN A 57 -10.34 7.86 -37.52
CA GLN A 57 -9.22 8.09 -36.61
C GLN A 57 -9.65 7.98 -35.13
N LEU A 58 -10.88 8.40 -34.82
CA LEU A 58 -11.42 8.35 -33.46
C LEU A 58 -11.64 6.90 -33.01
N GLY A 59 -12.12 6.05 -33.90
CA GLY A 59 -12.29 4.61 -33.64
C GLY A 59 -10.95 3.91 -33.39
N LEU A 60 -9.91 4.26 -34.15
CA LEU A 60 -8.55 3.73 -33.95
C LEU A 60 -7.99 4.16 -32.58
N ILE A 61 -8.15 5.43 -32.20
CA ILE A 61 -7.72 5.94 -30.90
C ILE A 61 -8.50 5.26 -29.76
N GLY A 62 -9.80 5.06 -29.91
CA GLY A 62 -10.63 4.33 -28.94
C GLY A 62 -10.16 2.88 -28.75
N MET A 63 -9.83 2.17 -29.83
CA MET A 63 -9.27 0.82 -29.77
C MET A 63 -7.90 0.82 -29.09
N LEU A 64 -7.05 1.81 -29.36
CA LEU A 64 -5.74 1.96 -28.72
C LEU A 64 -5.89 2.14 -27.20
N PHE A 65 -6.79 3.02 -26.75
CA PHE A 65 -7.08 3.17 -25.32
C PHE A 65 -7.60 1.89 -24.67
N GLY A 66 -8.45 1.14 -25.39
CA GLY A 66 -8.88 -0.19 -24.95
C GLY A 66 -7.70 -1.15 -24.77
N MET A 67 -6.79 -1.23 -25.75
CA MET A 67 -5.58 -2.05 -25.62
C MET A 67 -4.69 -1.62 -24.46
N LEU A 68 -4.49 -0.31 -24.25
CA LEU A 68 -3.74 0.20 -23.10
C LEU A 68 -4.41 -0.17 -21.76
N ALA A 69 -5.75 -0.18 -21.70
CA ALA A 69 -6.46 -0.62 -20.51
C ALA A 69 -6.23 -2.12 -20.24
N PHE A 70 -6.20 -2.95 -21.28
CA PHE A 70 -5.92 -4.39 -21.15
C PHE A 70 -4.48 -4.68 -20.74
N THR A 71 -3.49 -3.98 -21.28
CA THR A 71 -2.07 -4.17 -20.89
C THR A 71 -1.83 -3.84 -19.43
N ASP A 72 -2.66 -2.98 -18.84
CA ASP A 72 -2.61 -2.64 -17.42
C ASP A 72 -3.49 -3.53 -16.54
N LEU A 73 -4.54 -4.10 -17.11
CA LEU A 73 -5.42 -5.04 -16.42
C LEU A 73 -4.71 -6.38 -16.15
N ILE A 74 -3.89 -6.88 -17.09
CA ILE A 74 -3.21 -8.18 -16.95
C ILE A 74 -2.26 -8.21 -15.72
N PRO A 75 -1.30 -7.27 -15.55
CA PRO A 75 -0.42 -7.26 -14.38
C PRO A 75 -1.16 -6.99 -13.07
N LEU A 76 -2.32 -6.33 -13.14
CA LEU A 76 -3.18 -6.07 -11.99
C LEU A 76 -3.87 -7.36 -11.51
N LEU A 77 -4.25 -8.25 -12.43
CA LEU A 77 -4.80 -9.57 -12.12
C LEU A 77 -3.74 -10.52 -11.55
N GLU A 78 -2.48 -10.37 -11.96
CA GLU A 78 -1.34 -11.16 -11.45
C GLU A 78 -0.85 -10.69 -10.06
N ASP A 79 -1.36 -9.55 -9.57
CA ASP A 79 -0.91 -8.91 -8.32
C ASP A 79 0.62 -8.63 -8.27
N ASN A 80 1.24 -8.44 -9.44
CA ASN A 80 2.68 -8.23 -9.54
C ASN A 80 3.06 -6.77 -9.22
N ARG A 81 3.27 -6.49 -7.93
CA ARG A 81 3.62 -5.14 -7.43
C ARG A 81 4.95 -4.62 -7.94
N THR A 82 5.93 -5.50 -8.11
CA THR A 82 7.29 -5.14 -8.57
C THR A 82 7.25 -4.51 -9.96
N TYR A 83 6.37 -4.99 -10.84
CA TYR A 83 6.15 -4.40 -12.16
C TYR A 83 5.67 -2.93 -12.05
N PHE A 84 4.69 -2.66 -11.19
CA PHE A 84 4.11 -1.32 -11.05
C PHE A 84 5.11 -0.30 -10.48
N TYR A 85 6.02 -0.71 -9.59
CA TYR A 85 7.04 0.20 -9.05
C TYR A 85 7.97 0.76 -10.11
N SER A 86 8.33 -0.04 -11.11
CA SER A 86 9.26 0.37 -12.16
C SER A 86 8.55 1.11 -13.30
N ILE A 87 7.37 0.64 -13.70
CA ILE A 87 6.70 1.16 -14.89
C ILE A 87 6.00 2.51 -14.66
N VAL A 88 5.41 2.73 -13.48
CA VAL A 88 4.66 3.95 -13.15
C VAL A 88 5.52 5.23 -13.29
N PRO A 89 6.73 5.33 -12.69
CA PRO A 89 7.55 6.53 -12.83
C PRO A 89 8.03 6.75 -14.28
N ILE A 90 8.30 5.68 -15.03
CA ILE A 90 8.67 5.78 -16.45
C ILE A 90 7.52 6.36 -17.27
N ARG A 91 6.29 5.91 -17.03
CA ARG A 91 5.10 6.45 -17.70
C ARG A 91 4.85 7.91 -17.34
N LEU A 92 5.00 8.26 -16.06
CA LEU A 92 4.87 9.64 -15.61
C LEU A 92 5.86 10.55 -16.34
N LEU A 93 7.12 10.13 -16.47
CA LEU A 93 8.14 10.85 -17.22
C LEU A 93 7.78 10.95 -18.71
N GLY A 94 7.30 9.85 -19.32
CA GLY A 94 6.84 9.84 -20.70
C GLY A 94 5.71 10.84 -20.97
N TYR A 95 4.65 10.82 -20.15
CA TYR A 95 3.53 11.77 -20.28
C TYR A 95 3.94 13.20 -19.96
N PHE A 96 4.89 13.41 -19.05
CA PHE A 96 5.44 14.74 -18.77
C PHE A 96 6.19 15.31 -19.97
N ILE A 97 6.99 14.49 -20.66
CA ILE A 97 7.66 14.89 -21.91
C ILE A 97 6.63 15.20 -22.98
N VAL A 98 5.61 14.35 -23.17
CA VAL A 98 4.55 14.57 -24.16
C VAL A 98 3.76 15.86 -23.87
N ALA A 99 3.41 16.12 -22.61
CA ALA A 99 2.74 17.37 -22.22
C ALA A 99 3.60 18.61 -22.50
N THR A 100 4.89 18.53 -22.17
CA THR A 100 5.85 19.63 -22.39
C THR A 100 6.06 19.88 -23.88
N LEU A 101 6.19 18.83 -24.69
CA LEU A 101 6.32 18.92 -26.15
C LEU A 101 5.04 19.47 -26.78
N SER A 102 3.87 19.01 -26.34
CA SER A 102 2.57 19.51 -26.82
C SER A 102 2.42 21.01 -26.58
N TYR A 103 2.90 21.51 -25.43
CA TYR A 103 2.85 22.93 -25.10
C TYR A 103 3.91 23.76 -25.86
N THR A 104 5.16 23.29 -25.90
CA THR A 104 6.29 24.08 -26.44
C THR A 104 6.34 24.08 -27.96
N TRP A 105 5.92 22.99 -28.61
CA TRP A 105 6.08 22.79 -30.05
C TRP A 105 4.93 23.37 -30.88
N ARG A 106 4.75 24.70 -30.80
CA ARG A 106 3.67 25.44 -31.46
C ARG A 106 3.65 25.31 -33.00
N SER A 107 4.78 24.95 -33.61
CA SER A 107 4.93 24.77 -35.06
C SER A 107 4.21 23.51 -35.60
N ASN A 108 4.02 22.48 -34.77
CA ASN A 108 3.38 21.23 -35.17
C ASN A 108 1.93 21.18 -34.67
N TYR A 109 0.99 21.60 -35.52
CA TYR A 109 -0.46 21.60 -35.21
C TYR A 109 -1.01 20.21 -34.80
N TYR A 110 -0.36 19.12 -35.21
CA TYR A 110 -0.77 17.76 -34.83
C TYR A 110 -0.50 17.43 -33.35
N LEU A 111 0.58 17.97 -32.76
CA LEU A 111 0.94 17.76 -31.36
C LEU A 111 0.46 18.90 -30.46
N HIS A 112 0.34 20.11 -31.02
CA HIS A 112 -0.16 21.29 -30.32
C HIS A 112 -1.69 21.33 -30.31
N ASN A 113 -2.29 20.44 -29.52
CA ASN A 113 -3.73 20.21 -29.49
C ASN A 113 -4.23 20.16 -28.04
N ASN A 114 -5.34 20.83 -27.75
CA ASN A 114 -5.93 20.85 -26.42
C ASN A 114 -6.26 19.44 -25.88
N VAL A 115 -6.71 18.52 -26.74
CA VAL A 115 -7.07 17.14 -26.33
C VAL A 115 -5.84 16.37 -25.84
N ILE A 116 -4.73 16.46 -26.58
CA ILE A 116 -3.49 15.75 -26.25
C ILE A 116 -2.90 16.30 -24.94
N PHE A 117 -2.93 17.62 -24.77
CA PHE A 117 -2.44 18.26 -23.57
C PHE A 117 -3.28 17.90 -22.34
N ILE A 118 -4.61 18.00 -22.43
CA ILE A 118 -5.51 17.66 -21.31
C ILE A 118 -5.42 16.18 -20.95
N TYR A 119 -5.37 15.30 -21.96
CA TYR A 119 -5.17 13.87 -21.73
C TYR A 119 -3.85 13.60 -21.01
N SER A 120 -2.76 14.20 -21.48
CA SER A 120 -1.43 14.03 -20.88
C SER A 120 -1.37 14.60 -19.46
N PHE A 121 -2.01 15.75 -19.21
CA PHE A 121 -2.12 16.36 -17.88
C PHE A 121 -2.92 15.46 -16.92
N SER A 122 -4.06 14.92 -17.37
CA SER A 122 -4.85 13.96 -16.59
C SER A 122 -4.06 12.69 -16.27
N GLU A 123 -3.34 12.13 -17.25
CA GLU A 123 -2.47 10.97 -17.03
C GLU A 123 -1.35 11.29 -16.02
N ILE A 124 -0.69 12.45 -16.09
CA ILE A 124 0.32 12.85 -15.10
C ILE A 124 -0.31 12.87 -13.70
N TRP A 125 -1.50 13.47 -13.56
CA TRP A 125 -2.19 13.54 -12.27
C TRP A 125 -2.53 12.16 -11.72
N ILE A 126 -3.14 11.28 -12.53
CA ILE A 126 -3.50 9.93 -12.11
C ILE A 126 -2.24 9.11 -11.76
N ASN A 127 -1.21 9.15 -12.61
CA ASN A 127 0.05 8.44 -12.34
C ASN A 127 0.76 8.98 -11.09
N PHE A 128 0.62 10.27 -10.78
CA PHE A 128 1.15 10.85 -9.54
C PHE A 128 0.43 10.32 -8.30
N VAL A 129 -0.90 10.19 -8.34
CA VAL A 129 -1.67 9.58 -7.24
C VAL A 129 -1.31 8.10 -7.07
N ILE A 130 -1.13 7.36 -8.17
CA ILE A 130 -0.68 5.96 -8.16
C ILE A 130 0.71 5.88 -7.52
N TYR A 131 1.64 6.72 -7.97
CA TYR A 131 3.01 6.75 -7.45
C TYR A 131 3.04 7.01 -5.93
N ASN A 132 2.28 7.98 -5.45
CA ASN A 132 2.19 8.27 -4.01
C ASN A 132 1.62 7.09 -3.23
N SER A 133 0.57 6.45 -3.74
CA SER A 133 -0.03 5.28 -3.10
C SER A 133 0.93 4.09 -3.04
N LEU A 134 1.69 3.84 -4.12
CA LEU A 134 2.73 2.82 -4.15
C LEU A 134 3.87 3.13 -3.18
N ARG A 135 4.29 4.40 -3.12
CA ARG A 135 5.36 4.83 -2.22
C ARG A 135 4.98 4.62 -0.76
N GLU A 136 3.75 4.98 -0.39
CA GLU A 136 3.25 4.77 0.97
C GLU A 136 3.22 3.27 1.33
N GLU A 137 2.73 2.41 0.42
CA GLU A 137 2.72 0.97 0.64
C GLU A 137 4.14 0.39 0.80
N LYS A 138 5.10 0.88 0.01
CA LYS A 138 6.50 0.50 0.11
C LYS A 138 7.10 0.88 1.47
N GLU A 139 6.85 2.10 1.95
CA GLU A 139 7.32 2.56 3.26
C GLU A 139 6.70 1.76 4.42
N VAL A 140 5.42 1.44 4.35
CA VAL A 140 4.74 0.59 5.35
C VAL A 140 5.33 -0.82 5.37
N ARG A 141 5.68 -1.39 4.21
CA ARG A 141 6.30 -2.71 4.10
C ARG A 141 7.68 -2.74 4.75
N TYR A 142 8.57 -1.80 4.41
CA TYR A 142 9.90 -1.75 5.02
C TYR A 142 9.84 -1.63 6.54
N ARG A 143 8.97 -0.76 7.06
CA ARG A 143 8.78 -0.64 8.52
C ARG A 143 8.27 -1.92 9.15
N THR A 144 7.46 -2.71 8.44
CA THR A 144 6.93 -3.99 8.93
C THR A 144 8.00 -5.08 8.90
N GLU A 145 8.79 -5.13 7.84
CA GLU A 145 9.91 -6.07 7.70
C GLU A 145 11.02 -5.78 8.71
N GLU A 146 11.35 -4.51 8.92
CA GLU A 146 12.30 -4.07 9.95
C GLU A 146 11.84 -4.47 11.35
N LYS A 147 10.55 -4.23 11.67
CA LYS A 147 9.96 -4.69 12.93
C LYS A 147 10.00 -6.22 13.10
N ARG A 148 9.81 -6.97 12.01
CA ARG A 148 9.88 -8.44 12.05
C ARG A 148 11.32 -8.90 12.30
N ARG A 149 12.31 -8.32 11.62
CA ARG A 149 13.72 -8.63 11.84
C ARG A 149 14.16 -8.32 13.27
N TYR A 150 13.81 -7.15 13.78
CA TYR A 150 14.12 -6.78 15.16
C TYR A 150 13.47 -7.72 16.19
N ASN A 151 12.21 -8.13 15.96
CA ASN A 151 11.55 -9.12 16.83
C ASN A 151 12.20 -10.49 16.76
N ASP A 152 12.63 -10.96 15.57
CA ASP A 152 13.32 -12.25 15.43
C ASP A 152 14.67 -12.23 16.15
N GLU A 153 15.47 -11.18 15.96
CA GLU A 153 16.76 -11.00 16.66
C GLU A 153 16.57 -10.95 18.18
N THR A 154 15.53 -10.26 18.66
CA THR A 154 15.21 -10.20 20.10
C THR A 154 14.76 -11.56 20.64
N ILE A 155 14.01 -12.35 19.86
CA ILE A 155 13.58 -13.69 20.25
C ILE A 155 14.78 -14.65 20.29
N GLU A 156 15.68 -14.60 19.30
CA GLU A 156 16.91 -15.40 19.29
C GLU A 156 17.82 -15.06 20.47
N GLU A 157 17.96 -13.78 20.84
CA GLU A 157 18.77 -13.37 21.99
C GLU A 157 18.16 -13.83 23.32
N ILE A 158 16.82 -13.79 23.45
CA ILE A 158 16.11 -14.31 24.62
C ILE A 158 16.26 -15.84 24.73
N ASP A 159 16.10 -16.57 23.62
CA ASP A 159 16.23 -18.04 23.59
C ASP A 159 17.67 -18.49 23.87
N ALA A 160 18.68 -17.75 23.41
CA ALA A 160 20.08 -18.02 23.74
C ALA A 160 20.36 -17.80 25.25
N LEU A 161 19.78 -16.77 25.86
CA LEU A 161 19.92 -16.51 27.30
C LEU A 161 19.19 -17.55 28.17
N THR A 162 17.98 -17.96 27.81
CA THR A 162 17.23 -19.00 28.56
C THR A 162 17.90 -20.37 28.45
N THR A 163 18.48 -20.70 27.30
CA THR A 163 19.22 -21.97 27.13
C THR A 163 20.51 -21.98 27.96
N GLY A 164 21.24 -20.85 28.05
CA GLY A 164 22.40 -20.70 28.92
C GLY A 164 22.06 -20.71 30.42
N THR A 165 20.91 -20.16 30.81
CA THR A 165 20.45 -20.10 32.21
C THR A 165 19.94 -21.46 32.69
N ASN A 166 19.22 -22.20 31.86
CA ASN A 166 18.75 -23.56 32.21
C ASN A 166 19.93 -24.54 32.33
N ALA A 167 20.95 -24.40 31.50
CA ALA A 167 22.18 -25.19 31.61
C ALA A 167 22.91 -24.91 32.95
N THR A 168 23.04 -23.64 33.35
CA THR A 168 23.70 -23.29 34.63
C THR A 168 22.96 -23.78 35.86
N LEU A 169 21.62 -23.80 35.83
CA LEU A 169 20.80 -24.35 36.91
C LEU A 169 20.90 -25.89 37.01
N GLU A 170 21.02 -26.60 35.89
CA GLU A 170 21.26 -28.06 35.93
C GLU A 170 22.63 -28.41 36.53
N TYR A 171 23.68 -27.62 36.27
CA TYR A 171 24.99 -27.88 36.86
C TYR A 171 25.02 -27.61 38.37
N GLU A 172 24.28 -26.61 38.87
CA GLU A 172 24.25 -26.28 40.31
C GLU A 172 23.40 -27.28 41.13
N GLU A 173 22.31 -27.82 40.55
CA GLU A 173 21.50 -28.88 41.16
C GLU A 173 22.26 -30.23 41.20
N THR A 174 23.09 -30.51 40.20
CA THR A 174 23.89 -31.74 40.17
C THR A 174 25.02 -31.71 41.22
N ILE A 175 25.67 -30.56 41.43
CA ILE A 175 26.75 -30.42 42.44
C ILE A 175 26.20 -30.51 43.87
N THR A 176 25.00 -29.97 44.13
CA THR A 176 24.37 -30.06 45.46
C THR A 176 23.89 -31.46 45.81
N THR A 177 23.50 -32.26 44.81
CA THR A 177 23.03 -33.64 45.04
C THR A 177 24.19 -34.63 45.26
N GLU A 178 25.33 -34.46 44.58
CA GLU A 178 26.51 -35.32 44.80
C GLU A 178 27.22 -35.06 46.13
N THR A 179 27.19 -33.81 46.63
CA THR A 179 27.88 -33.45 47.89
C THR A 179 27.17 -34.02 49.14
N ILE A 180 25.90 -34.40 49.05
CA ILE A 180 25.12 -34.96 50.17
C ILE A 180 25.31 -36.49 50.30
N SER A 181 25.90 -37.18 49.32
CA SER A 181 26.01 -38.65 49.31
C SER A 181 27.27 -39.23 49.99
N GLN A 182 28.18 -38.39 50.53
CA GLN A 182 29.45 -38.86 51.12
C GLN A 182 29.67 -38.58 52.62
N VAL A 183 28.65 -38.23 53.40
CA VAL A 183 28.77 -38.21 54.87
C VAL A 183 27.68 -39.09 55.51
N ALA A 184 28.15 -40.00 56.36
CA ALA A 184 27.53 -41.17 56.97
C ALA A 184 26.18 -40.94 57.71
N PRO A 185 25.42 -42.02 58.02
CA PRO A 185 24.07 -41.97 58.59
C PRO A 185 24.08 -41.92 60.12
N GLU A 186 23.07 -41.30 60.73
CA GLU A 186 22.47 -41.72 62.02
C GLU A 186 21.22 -40.88 62.37
N GLU A 187 20.07 -41.52 62.21
CA GLU A 187 18.95 -41.68 63.16
C GLU A 187 18.49 -40.54 64.14
N VAL A 188 17.15 -40.43 64.24
CA VAL A 188 16.30 -40.08 65.42
C VAL A 188 15.60 -38.68 65.49
N THR A 189 14.26 -38.77 65.59
CA THR A 189 13.23 -37.91 66.26
C THR A 189 12.58 -36.67 65.60
N SER A 190 11.28 -36.88 65.30
CA SER A 190 10.05 -36.16 65.72
C SER A 190 9.91 -34.62 65.74
N ASP A 191 8.65 -34.21 65.48
CA ASP A 191 7.99 -32.91 65.72
C ASP A 191 8.22 -31.83 64.64
N GLU A 192 7.30 -30.96 64.23
CA GLU A 192 5.85 -30.74 64.38
C GLU A 192 5.53 -29.53 63.45
N LYS A 193 4.31 -29.42 62.89
CA LYS A 193 3.69 -28.24 62.22
C LYS A 193 4.24 -27.88 60.82
N ALA A 194 3.47 -27.44 59.81
CA ALA A 194 2.11 -26.93 59.73
C ALA A 194 1.50 -27.19 58.32
N LYS A 195 0.17 -27.15 58.25
CA LYS A 195 -0.72 -27.48 57.13
C LYS A 195 -0.57 -26.63 55.84
N PRO A 196 -1.02 -27.18 54.69
CA PRO A 196 -1.30 -26.46 53.46
C PRO A 196 -2.74 -25.93 53.43
N ALA A 197 -3.01 -24.89 52.61
CA ALA A 197 -4.29 -24.63 51.89
C ALA A 197 -4.29 -23.15 51.43
N ILE A 198 -4.32 -22.84 50.12
CA ILE A 198 -5.48 -22.93 49.21
C ILE A 198 -6.59 -21.90 49.55
N LYS A 199 -6.99 -21.18 48.48
CA LYS A 199 -8.31 -20.59 48.16
C LYS A 199 -8.59 -19.09 48.43
N HIS A 200 -8.70 -18.39 47.28
CA HIS A 200 -9.96 -17.83 46.73
C HIS A 200 -10.30 -16.33 46.90
N ILE A 201 -10.81 -15.80 45.77
CA ILE A 201 -11.96 -14.87 45.65
C ILE A 201 -11.57 -13.38 45.90
N LYS A 202 -11.88 -12.40 45.04
CA LYS A 202 -13.22 -12.00 44.59
C LYS A 202 -13.18 -10.99 43.43
N LYS A 203 -14.19 -11.12 42.57
CA LYS A 203 -14.74 -10.15 41.61
C LYS A 203 -14.86 -8.73 42.18
N GLY A 204 -14.61 -7.72 41.33
CA GLY A 204 -14.97 -6.32 41.56
C GLY A 204 -15.40 -5.64 40.26
N LYS A 205 -16.69 -5.69 39.97
CA LYS A 205 -17.39 -5.01 38.88
C LYS A 205 -17.80 -3.62 39.38
N LYS A 206 -17.52 -2.53 38.66
CA LYS A 206 -18.27 -1.27 38.84
C LYS A 206 -18.48 -0.54 37.51
N LYS A 207 -19.77 -0.50 37.14
CA LYS A 207 -20.44 0.30 36.12
C LYS A 207 -21.01 1.56 36.80
N ASN A 208 -21.41 2.55 35.98
CA ASN A 208 -22.26 3.74 36.26
C ASN A 208 -21.48 4.99 36.76
N ASN A 209 -21.78 6.25 36.39
CA ASN A 209 -22.95 6.94 35.81
C ASN A 209 -22.41 8.21 35.09
N THR A 210 -22.88 8.67 33.92
CA THR A 210 -24.07 9.50 33.60
C THR A 210 -24.05 10.98 34.09
N LYS A 211 -24.48 11.85 33.15
CA LYS A 211 -25.08 13.21 33.23
C LYS A 211 -24.11 14.41 33.10
N ASN A 212 -24.17 15.22 32.02
CA ASN A 212 -25.23 16.09 31.48
C ASN A 212 -25.20 17.50 32.11
N LYS A 213 -24.91 18.55 31.32
CA LYS A 213 -25.71 19.79 31.18
C LYS A 213 -25.00 20.92 30.42
N ASN A 214 -25.80 21.53 29.54
CA ASN A 214 -25.76 22.88 28.94
C ASN A 214 -24.76 23.17 27.83
#